data_AF-A0A2P2FYN4-F1
#
_entry.id   AF-A0A2P2FYN4-F1
#
_cell.length_a   1.000
_cell.length_b   1.000
_cell.length_c   1.000
_cell.angle_alpha   90.00
_cell.angle_beta   90.00
_cell.angle_gamma   90.00
#
_symmetry.space_group_name_H-M   'P 1'
#
loop_
_entity.id
_entity.type
_entity.pdbx_description
1 polymer ?
#
loop_
_entity_poly.entity_id
_entity_poly.type
_entity_poly.pdbx_seq_one_letter_code
_entity_poly.pdbx_strand_id
1 'polypeptide(L)'
;MNPFLSSLSGKLAERWVATLVLPGALFIAAAVCAARLGHRSAFDLVSVTGWIVREAPRLPVAAAVFLLVGATATAMAAQAVGSLAEAVWTRPWRGPAAWLARGLVALRGRLFDRAAAKAGVDPVSAYRPRHPAWIGERFRLLNARIAGQYHGLDLGLVWPRLWLLVPETVRTPVQAAESQFRSATRLVGWGVLYLGLGIYWYPAALAGIGTVAVGWSRARSTTATLTTLIEGTVDTHLDTIVTALGHTVPAAGFTGELARRINDRLAKGD
;
A
#
# COMPACT_ATOMS: atom_id res chain seq x y z
N MET A 1 5.53 -31.74 -26.47
CA MET A 1 5.51 -30.68 -25.43
C MET A 1 5.00 -29.40 -26.09
N ASN A 2 3.90 -28.82 -25.62
CA ASN A 2 3.23 -27.71 -26.33
C ASN A 2 4.09 -26.43 -26.30
N PRO A 3 4.46 -25.84 -27.47
CA PRO A 3 5.24 -24.60 -27.54
C PRO A 3 4.52 -23.38 -26.92
N PHE A 4 3.20 -23.45 -26.79
CA PHE A 4 2.41 -22.49 -26.01
C PHE A 4 2.70 -22.56 -24.50
N LEU A 5 2.84 -23.76 -23.94
CA LEU A 5 3.17 -23.93 -22.52
C LEU A 5 4.61 -23.54 -22.22
N SER A 6 5.56 -23.77 -23.14
CA SER A 6 6.95 -23.33 -22.96
C SER A 6 7.12 -21.81 -23.07
N SER A 7 6.35 -21.16 -23.94
CA SER A 7 6.37 -19.69 -24.06
C SER A 7 5.65 -18.99 -22.90
N LEU A 8 4.56 -19.57 -22.39
CA LEU A 8 3.90 -19.09 -21.16
C LEU A 8 4.80 -19.29 -19.94
N SER A 9 5.39 -20.47 -19.77
CA SER A 9 6.29 -20.74 -18.65
C SER A 9 7.55 -19.88 -18.72
N GLY A 10 8.09 -19.64 -19.91
CA GLY A 10 9.24 -18.75 -20.14
C GLY A 10 8.94 -17.30 -19.76
N LYS A 11 7.83 -16.73 -20.23
CA LYS A 11 7.43 -15.35 -19.88
C LYS A 11 7.08 -15.17 -18.40
N LEU A 12 6.47 -16.18 -17.78
CA LEU A 12 6.26 -16.18 -16.34
C LEU A 12 7.60 -16.21 -15.61
N ALA A 13 8.48 -17.15 -15.96
CA ALA A 13 9.79 -17.28 -15.33
C ALA A 13 10.59 -15.98 -15.44
N GLU A 14 10.61 -15.36 -16.62
CA GLU A 14 11.31 -14.09 -16.86
C GLU A 14 10.74 -12.96 -15.98
N ARG A 15 9.41 -12.80 -15.93
CA ARG A 15 8.79 -11.80 -15.05
C ARG A 15 9.05 -12.07 -13.58
N TRP A 16 8.96 -13.32 -13.14
CA TRP A 16 9.22 -13.73 -11.75
C TRP A 16 10.67 -13.47 -11.35
N VAL A 17 11.63 -13.77 -12.23
CA VAL A 17 13.05 -13.48 -12.01
C VAL A 17 13.29 -11.97 -11.91
N ALA A 18 12.74 -11.18 -12.83
CA ALA A 18 12.91 -9.73 -12.82
C ALA A 18 12.24 -9.05 -11.59
N THR A 19 11.09 -9.58 -11.13
CA THR A 19 10.33 -8.94 -10.03
C THR A 19 10.69 -9.42 -8.64
N LEU A 20 11.13 -10.67 -8.44
CA LEU A 20 11.52 -11.20 -7.14
C LEU A 20 13.03 -11.41 -6.99
N VAL A 21 13.66 -12.03 -7.99
CA VAL A 21 15.06 -12.46 -7.86
C VAL A 21 16.00 -11.27 -7.97
N LEU A 22 15.75 -10.33 -8.90
CA LEU A 22 16.62 -9.17 -9.07
C LEU A 22 16.70 -8.27 -7.82
N PRO A 23 15.58 -7.87 -7.17
CA PRO A 23 15.66 -7.09 -5.93
C PRO A 23 16.30 -7.87 -4.78
N GLY A 24 16.01 -9.17 -4.65
CA GLY A 24 16.60 -10.04 -3.63
C GLY A 24 18.11 -10.23 -3.81
N ALA A 25 18.56 -10.41 -5.06
CA ALA A 25 19.98 -10.51 -5.38
C ALA A 25 20.73 -9.20 -5.10
N LEU A 26 20.15 -8.05 -5.44
CA LEU A 26 20.71 -6.74 -5.09
C LEU A 26 20.81 -6.55 -3.57
N PHE A 27 19.79 -6.98 -2.82
CA PHE A 27 19.82 -6.93 -1.37
C PHE A 27 20.89 -7.86 -0.78
N ILE A 28 21.06 -9.07 -1.30
CA ILE A 28 22.12 -9.98 -0.89
C ILE A 28 23.49 -9.40 -1.20
N ALA A 29 23.68 -8.82 -2.39
CA ALA A 29 24.93 -8.16 -2.75
C ALA A 29 25.25 -7.01 -1.79
N ALA A 30 24.26 -6.18 -1.46
CA ALA A 30 24.39 -5.16 -0.43
C ALA A 30 24.74 -5.76 0.93
N ALA A 31 24.12 -6.88 1.32
CA ALA A 31 24.39 -7.55 2.59
C ALA A 31 25.82 -8.10 2.66
N VAL A 32 26.34 -8.66 1.57
CA VAL A 32 27.74 -9.08 1.45
C VAL A 32 28.67 -7.87 1.59
N CYS A 33 28.38 -6.77 0.90
CA CYS A 33 29.14 -5.52 1.06
C CYS A 33 29.13 -5.05 2.51
N ALA A 34 27.98 -5.09 3.18
CA ALA A 34 27.86 -4.64 4.56
C ALA A 34 28.63 -5.53 5.54
N ALA A 35 28.57 -6.85 5.37
CA ALA A 35 29.30 -7.80 6.20
C ALA A 35 30.83 -7.71 6.03
N ARG A 36 31.30 -7.26 4.85
CA ARG A 36 32.73 -7.23 4.51
C ARG A 36 33.39 -5.87 4.68
N LEU A 37 32.73 -4.79 4.26
CA LEU A 37 33.30 -3.44 4.22
C LEU A 37 33.06 -2.67 5.51
N GLY A 38 31.92 -2.92 6.16
CA GLY A 38 31.44 -2.10 7.27
C GLY A 38 31.38 -0.60 6.92
N HIS A 39 31.43 0.26 7.94
CA HIS A 39 31.39 1.72 7.74
C HIS A 39 32.68 2.32 7.18
N ARG A 40 33.84 1.75 7.53
CA ARG A 40 35.15 2.37 7.24
C ARG A 40 35.59 2.20 5.78
N SER A 41 35.30 1.05 5.18
CA SER A 41 35.70 0.75 3.80
C SER A 41 34.49 0.76 2.86
N ALA A 42 33.48 1.57 3.15
CA ALA A 42 32.15 1.48 2.54
C ALA A 42 32.13 1.55 0.99
N PHE A 43 33.14 2.14 0.36
CA PHE A 43 33.26 2.25 -1.10
C PHE A 43 34.42 1.44 -1.70
N ASP A 44 35.12 0.61 -0.92
CA ASP A 44 36.15 -0.28 -1.45
C ASP A 44 35.53 -1.51 -2.14
N LEU A 45 34.79 -1.24 -3.22
CA LEU A 45 34.14 -2.25 -4.04
C LEU A 45 35.15 -3.16 -4.75
N VAL A 46 36.39 -2.68 -4.95
CA VAL A 46 37.48 -3.43 -5.58
C VAL A 46 37.90 -4.61 -4.72
N SER A 47 37.98 -4.43 -3.39
CA SER A 47 38.26 -5.54 -2.48
C SER A 47 37.18 -6.64 -2.53
N VAL A 48 35.91 -6.24 -2.63
CA VAL A 48 34.76 -7.16 -2.69
C VAL A 48 34.73 -7.90 -4.01
N THR A 49 34.89 -7.22 -5.14
CA THR A 49 34.89 -7.85 -6.47
C THR A 49 36.07 -8.81 -6.62
N GLY A 50 37.26 -8.42 -6.17
CA GLY A 50 38.43 -9.30 -6.16
C GLY A 50 38.24 -10.56 -5.31
N TRP A 51 37.51 -10.46 -4.19
CA TRP A 51 37.15 -11.63 -3.40
C TRP A 51 36.11 -12.52 -4.11
N ILE A 52 35.05 -11.95 -4.69
CA ILE A 52 34.02 -12.70 -5.41
C ILE A 52 34.64 -13.49 -6.56
N VAL A 53 35.51 -12.87 -7.36
CA VAL A 53 36.18 -13.54 -8.49
C VAL A 53 37.05 -14.71 -8.01
N ARG A 54 37.71 -14.58 -6.86
CA ARG A 54 38.53 -15.66 -6.29
C ARG A 54 37.70 -16.81 -5.72
N GLU A 55 36.56 -16.50 -5.11
CA GLU A 55 35.79 -17.48 -4.32
C GLU A 55 34.63 -18.11 -5.09
N ALA A 56 34.02 -17.40 -6.05
CA ALA A 56 32.89 -17.90 -6.83
C ALA A 56 33.13 -19.25 -7.52
N PRO A 57 34.31 -19.54 -8.12
CA PRO A 57 34.58 -20.85 -8.72
C PRO A 57 34.64 -22.00 -7.70
N ARG A 58 34.83 -21.70 -6.41
CA ARG A 58 34.95 -22.68 -5.32
C ARG A 58 33.62 -22.95 -4.61
N LEU A 59 32.58 -22.18 -4.93
CA LEU A 59 31.28 -22.32 -4.29
C LEU A 59 30.58 -23.60 -4.78
N PRO A 60 30.11 -24.47 -3.87
CA PRO A 60 29.34 -25.65 -4.27
C PRO A 60 28.00 -25.23 -4.89
N VAL A 61 27.39 -26.10 -5.70
CA VAL A 61 26.04 -25.87 -6.25
C VAL A 61 25.02 -25.53 -5.16
N ALA A 62 25.18 -26.11 -3.97
CA ALA A 62 24.38 -25.78 -2.79
C ALA A 62 24.41 -24.28 -2.44
N ALA A 63 25.52 -23.58 -2.64
CA ALA A 63 25.62 -22.13 -2.40
C ALA A 63 24.74 -21.31 -3.35
N ALA A 64 24.62 -21.72 -4.62
CA ALA A 64 23.71 -21.11 -5.57
C ALA A 64 22.24 -21.32 -5.14
N VAL A 65 21.91 -22.51 -4.64
CA VAL A 65 20.59 -22.81 -4.06
C VAL A 65 20.32 -21.94 -2.82
N PHE A 66 21.27 -21.82 -1.89
CA PHE A 66 21.14 -20.96 -0.73
C PHE A 66 20.96 -19.48 -1.09
N LEU A 67 21.66 -18.99 -2.13
CA LEU A 67 21.49 -17.63 -2.63
C LEU A 67 20.09 -17.41 -3.21
N LEU A 68 19.57 -18.38 -3.96
CA LEU A 68 18.21 -18.33 -4.51
C LEU A 68 17.13 -18.35 -3.41
N VAL A 69 17.30 -19.24 -2.42
CA VAL A 69 16.40 -19.34 -1.26
C VAL A 69 16.47 -18.05 -0.43
N GLY A 70 17.68 -17.51 -0.20
CA GLY A 70 17.87 -16.24 0.49
C GLY A 70 17.23 -15.07 -0.24
N ALA A 71 17.31 -15.03 -1.58
CA ALA A 71 16.68 -13.98 -2.39
C ALA A 71 15.15 -14.05 -2.28
N THR A 72 14.60 -15.26 -2.24
CA THR A 72 13.17 -15.50 -2.05
C THR A 72 12.72 -15.10 -0.64
N ALA A 73 13.47 -15.51 0.39
CA ALA A 73 13.18 -15.18 1.79
C ALA A 73 13.21 -13.67 2.05
N THR A 74 14.18 -12.95 1.45
CA THR A 74 14.27 -11.49 1.56
C THR A 74 13.13 -10.78 0.84
N ALA A 75 12.69 -11.29 -0.32
CA ALA A 75 11.49 -10.78 -1.00
C ALA A 75 10.21 -10.98 -0.16
N MET A 76 10.06 -12.14 0.50
CA MET A 76 8.95 -12.40 1.43
C MET A 76 9.01 -11.48 2.65
N ALA A 77 10.21 -11.28 3.22
CA ALA A 77 10.41 -10.34 4.32
C ALA A 77 10.04 -8.91 3.91
N ALA A 78 10.45 -8.46 2.72
CA ALA A 78 10.08 -7.15 2.19
C ALA A 78 8.56 -7.02 2.02
N GLN A 79 7.89 -8.07 1.54
CA GLN A 79 6.43 -8.10 1.41
C GLN A 79 5.72 -8.06 2.76
N ALA A 80 6.22 -8.77 3.77
CA ALA A 80 5.68 -8.76 5.13
C ALA A 80 5.89 -7.40 5.82
N VAL A 81 7.07 -6.79 5.65
CA VAL A 81 7.32 -5.44 6.17
C VAL A 81 6.45 -4.41 5.45
N GLY A 82 6.26 -4.55 4.14
CA GLY A 82 5.34 -3.71 3.36
C GLY A 82 3.89 -3.82 3.82
N SER A 83 3.41 -5.03 4.13
CA SER A 83 2.04 -5.22 4.65
C SER A 83 1.87 -4.70 6.07
N LEU A 84 2.91 -4.78 6.91
CA LEU A 84 2.92 -4.12 8.21
C LEU A 84 2.88 -2.60 8.06
N ALA A 85 3.65 -2.03 7.14
CA ALA A 85 3.61 -0.58 6.86
C ALA A 85 2.21 -0.15 6.39
N GLU A 86 1.58 -0.92 5.50
CA GLU A 86 0.20 -0.71 5.08
C GLU A 86 -0.79 -0.78 6.25
N ALA A 87 -0.66 -1.79 7.11
CA ALA A 87 -1.51 -1.94 8.29
C ALA A 87 -1.33 -0.76 9.26
N VAL A 88 -0.10 -0.29 9.46
CA VAL A 88 0.22 0.91 10.25
C VAL A 88 -0.42 2.16 9.65
N TRP A 89 -0.56 2.24 8.33
CA TRP A 89 -1.16 3.41 7.68
C TRP A 89 -2.69 3.39 7.65
N THR A 90 -3.30 2.22 7.51
CA THR A 90 -4.73 2.07 7.23
C THR A 90 -5.54 1.71 8.48
N ARG A 91 -4.99 0.89 9.37
CA ARG A 91 -5.73 0.37 10.52
C ARG A 91 -5.67 1.36 11.69
N PRO A 92 -6.72 1.44 12.52
CA PRO A 92 -6.65 2.12 13.80
C PRO A 92 -5.66 1.39 14.71
N TRP A 93 -4.74 2.15 15.33
CA TRP A 93 -3.76 1.57 16.24
C TRP A 93 -4.44 1.24 17.57
N ARG A 94 -4.42 -0.05 17.97
CA ARG A 94 -5.03 -0.55 19.21
C ARG A 94 -3.94 -0.85 20.26
N GLY A 95 -4.34 -0.99 21.52
CA GLY A 95 -3.44 -1.33 22.62
C GLY A 95 -2.46 -0.20 22.97
N PRO A 96 -1.18 -0.50 23.31
CA PRO A 96 -0.22 0.52 23.74
C PRO A 96 0.08 1.56 22.65
N ALA A 97 0.03 1.16 21.37
CA ALA A 97 0.20 2.06 20.24
C ALA A 97 -0.93 3.11 20.13
N ALA A 98 -2.08 2.89 20.76
CA ALA A 98 -3.17 3.88 20.77
C ALA A 98 -2.76 5.19 21.46
N TRP A 99 -1.85 5.15 22.44
CA TRP A 99 -1.34 6.36 23.09
C TRP A 99 -0.56 7.24 22.11
N LEU A 100 0.32 6.62 21.30
CA LEU A 100 1.04 7.31 20.23
C LEU A 100 0.08 7.85 19.16
N ALA A 101 -0.91 7.04 18.75
CA ALA A 101 -1.90 7.46 17.77
C ALA A 101 -2.71 8.67 18.26
N ARG A 102 -3.11 8.72 19.54
CA ARG A 102 -3.79 9.89 20.13
C ARG A 102 -2.92 11.15 20.05
N GLY A 103 -1.64 11.04 20.37
CA GLY A 103 -0.69 12.16 20.25
C GLY A 103 -0.57 12.67 18.81
N LEU A 104 -0.40 11.75 17.85
CA LEU A 104 -0.31 12.09 16.43
C LEU A 104 -1.60 12.71 15.90
N VAL A 105 -2.76 12.15 16.24
CA VAL A 105 -4.08 12.67 15.85
C VAL A 105 -4.30 14.05 16.45
N ALA A 106 -3.94 14.27 17.73
CA ALA A 106 -4.04 15.57 18.37
C ALA A 106 -3.14 16.62 17.71
N LEU A 107 -1.88 16.26 17.39
CA LEU A 107 -0.97 17.14 16.67
C LEU A 107 -1.53 17.51 15.29
N ARG A 108 -2.02 16.52 14.54
CA ARG A 108 -2.63 16.72 13.22
C ARG A 108 -3.89 17.57 13.31
N GLY A 109 -4.73 17.36 14.32
CA GLY A 109 -5.89 18.19 14.62
C GLY A 109 -5.51 19.65 14.83
N ARG A 110 -4.50 19.92 15.66
CA ARG A 110 -3.98 21.28 15.87
C ARG A 110 -3.46 21.92 14.59
N LEU A 111 -2.73 21.16 13.76
CA LEU A 111 -2.24 21.66 12.48
C LEU A 111 -3.39 21.95 11.50
N PHE A 112 -4.43 21.13 11.50
CA PHE A 112 -5.63 21.32 10.70
C PHE A 112 -6.40 22.57 11.14
N ASP A 113 -6.65 22.73 12.44
CA ASP A 113 -7.36 23.90 12.96
C ASP A 113 -6.59 25.20 12.68
N ARG A 114 -5.25 25.16 12.79
CA ARG A 114 -4.37 26.29 12.41
C ARG A 114 -4.46 26.61 10.92
N ALA A 115 -4.53 25.59 10.07
CA ALA A 115 -4.68 25.80 8.63
C ALA A 115 -6.06 26.38 8.29
N ALA A 116 -7.12 25.90 8.94
CA ALA A 116 -8.48 26.41 8.78
C ALA A 116 -8.58 27.88 9.24
N ALA A 117 -8.02 28.21 10.41
CA ALA A 117 -7.97 29.57 10.93
C ALA A 117 -7.20 30.52 9.98
N LYS A 118 -6.07 30.08 9.42
CA LYS A 118 -5.33 30.86 8.41
C LYS A 118 -6.11 31.08 7.12
N ALA A 119 -6.94 30.12 6.74
CA ALA A 119 -7.79 30.20 5.57
C ALA A 119 -9.10 30.98 5.81
N GLY A 120 -9.42 31.33 7.07
CA GLY A 120 -10.67 31.98 7.44
C GLY A 120 -11.91 31.10 7.25
N VAL A 121 -11.75 29.77 7.26
CA VAL A 121 -12.83 28.81 7.05
C VAL A 121 -13.18 28.14 8.37
N ASP A 122 -14.47 28.04 8.70
CA ASP A 122 -14.94 27.26 9.85
C ASP A 122 -14.84 25.76 9.53
N PRO A 123 -13.96 25.00 10.23
CA PRO A 123 -13.74 23.61 9.91
C PRO A 123 -14.95 22.74 10.27
N VAL A 124 -15.54 22.09 9.26
CA VAL A 124 -16.58 21.09 9.48
C VAL A 124 -16.01 19.90 10.28
N SER A 125 -16.63 19.60 11.42
CA SER A 125 -16.15 18.59 12.40
C SER A 125 -15.97 17.18 11.83
N ALA A 126 -16.70 16.84 10.76
CA ALA A 126 -16.60 15.58 10.05
C ALA A 126 -15.24 15.39 9.32
N TYR A 127 -14.61 16.48 8.88
CA TYR A 127 -13.35 16.46 8.14
C TYR A 127 -12.11 16.56 9.04
N ARG A 128 -12.28 16.70 10.35
CA ARG A 128 -11.17 16.80 11.30
C ARG A 128 -10.38 15.48 11.34
N PRO A 129 -9.02 15.51 11.39
CA PRO A 129 -8.21 14.30 11.39
C PRO A 129 -8.58 13.33 12.53
N ARG A 130 -8.75 12.04 12.21
CA ARG A 130 -9.01 10.99 13.21
C ARG A 130 -8.05 9.79 13.09
N HIS A 131 -7.31 9.68 12.00
CA HIS A 131 -6.24 8.69 11.85
C HIS A 131 -4.83 9.29 12.00
N PRO A 132 -3.87 8.49 12.52
CA PRO A 132 -2.49 8.94 12.69
C PRO A 132 -1.78 9.14 11.34
N ALA A 133 -2.10 8.32 10.34
CA ALA A 133 -1.50 8.38 9.01
C ALA A 133 -2.42 9.08 8.00
N TRP A 134 -1.81 9.83 7.08
CA TRP A 134 -2.54 10.51 6.00
C TRP A 134 -3.28 9.52 5.07
N ILE A 135 -2.72 8.34 4.80
CA ILE A 135 -3.32 7.32 3.92
C ILE A 135 -4.64 6.81 4.52
N GLY A 136 -4.64 6.36 5.78
CA GLY A 136 -5.87 5.95 6.47
C GLY A 136 -6.89 7.08 6.59
N GLU A 137 -6.41 8.31 6.82
CA GLU A 137 -7.28 9.49 6.86
C GLU A 137 -7.99 9.74 5.51
N ARG A 138 -7.35 9.47 4.37
CA ARG A 138 -7.98 9.62 3.04
C ARG A 138 -9.13 8.63 2.83
N PHE A 139 -8.96 7.36 3.22
CA PHE A 139 -10.05 6.39 3.16
C PHE A 139 -11.20 6.73 4.13
N ARG A 140 -10.87 7.23 5.33
CA ARG A 140 -11.89 7.73 6.26
C ARG A 140 -12.68 8.91 5.67
N LEU A 141 -11.98 9.86 5.04
CA LEU A 141 -12.60 11.02 4.41
C LEU A 141 -13.47 10.63 3.21
N LEU A 142 -13.06 9.64 2.43
CA LEU A 142 -13.91 9.06 1.38
C LEU A 142 -15.22 8.55 1.97
N ASN A 143 -15.16 7.74 3.04
CA ASN A 143 -16.37 7.25 3.70
C ASN A 143 -17.23 8.41 4.26
N ALA A 144 -16.60 9.42 4.87
CA ALA A 144 -17.30 10.57 5.41
C ALA A 144 -17.98 11.42 4.32
N ARG A 145 -17.37 11.55 3.13
CA ARG A 145 -17.95 12.26 1.97
C ARG A 145 -19.15 11.53 1.42
N ILE A 146 -19.04 10.21 1.19
CA ILE A 146 -20.14 9.38 0.71
C ILE A 146 -21.29 9.38 1.70
N ALA A 147 -21.01 9.23 3.00
CA ALA A 147 -22.03 9.34 4.04
C ALA A 147 -22.67 10.74 4.08
N GLY A 148 -21.91 11.81 3.85
CA GLY A 148 -22.43 13.18 3.78
C GLY A 148 -23.33 13.41 2.56
N GLN A 149 -22.91 12.94 1.38
CA GLN A 149 -23.60 13.12 0.11
C GLN A 149 -24.87 12.26 0.00
N TYR A 150 -24.81 11.02 0.51
CA TYR A 150 -25.88 10.02 0.39
C TYR A 150 -26.56 9.74 1.74
N HIS A 151 -26.72 10.78 2.56
CA HIS A 151 -27.52 10.77 3.80
C HIS A 151 -27.26 9.59 4.77
N GLY A 152 -26.00 9.24 4.97
CA GLY A 152 -25.56 8.20 5.91
C GLY A 152 -25.35 6.82 5.29
N LEU A 153 -25.33 6.71 3.96
CA LEU A 153 -24.96 5.45 3.28
C LEU A 153 -23.57 4.97 3.72
N ASP A 154 -23.47 3.72 4.18
CA ASP A 154 -22.21 3.14 4.62
C ASP A 154 -21.45 2.52 3.45
N LEU A 155 -20.33 3.14 3.06
CA LEU A 155 -19.48 2.63 1.99
C LEU A 155 -18.96 1.22 2.29
N GLY A 156 -18.66 0.90 3.54
CA GLY A 156 -18.14 -0.41 3.95
C GLY A 156 -19.12 -1.55 3.66
N LEU A 157 -20.41 -1.28 3.76
CA LEU A 157 -21.47 -2.24 3.44
C LEU A 157 -21.75 -2.30 1.94
N VAL A 158 -21.81 -1.15 1.28
CA VAL A 158 -22.22 -1.05 -0.14
C VAL A 158 -21.12 -1.50 -1.08
N TRP A 159 -19.85 -1.15 -0.81
CA TRP A 159 -18.74 -1.34 -1.74
C TRP A 159 -18.54 -2.79 -2.21
N PRO A 160 -18.50 -3.82 -1.34
CA PRO A 160 -18.29 -5.19 -1.77
C PRO A 160 -19.38 -5.72 -2.71
N ARG A 161 -20.62 -5.23 -2.55
CA ARG A 161 -21.77 -5.62 -3.37
C ARG A 161 -21.82 -4.85 -4.67
N LEU A 162 -21.53 -3.55 -4.61
CA LEU A 162 -21.38 -2.72 -5.80
C LEU A 162 -20.30 -3.29 -6.72
N TRP A 163 -19.18 -3.73 -6.16
CA TRP A 163 -18.08 -4.36 -6.91
C TRP A 163 -18.48 -5.61 -7.71
N LEU A 164 -19.51 -6.33 -7.27
CA LEU A 164 -20.04 -7.50 -7.99
C LEU A 164 -20.94 -7.12 -9.17
N LEU A 165 -21.55 -5.93 -9.12
CA LEU A 165 -22.50 -5.46 -10.13
C LEU A 165 -21.85 -4.58 -11.21
N VAL A 166 -20.72 -3.94 -10.87
CA VAL A 166 -20.02 -3.00 -11.74
C VAL A 166 -19.33 -3.70 -12.91
N PRO A 167 -19.41 -3.16 -14.15
CA PRO A 167 -18.74 -3.71 -15.33
C PRO A 167 -17.21 -3.77 -15.22
N GLU A 168 -16.59 -4.66 -16.00
CA GLU A 168 -15.13 -4.84 -16.01
C GLU A 168 -14.36 -3.56 -16.42
N THR A 169 -14.95 -2.74 -17.28
CA THR A 169 -14.40 -1.46 -17.72
C THR A 169 -14.16 -0.48 -16.57
N VAL A 170 -14.97 -0.56 -15.51
CA VAL A 170 -14.85 0.28 -14.31
C VAL A 170 -14.00 -0.41 -13.24
N ARG A 171 -14.00 -1.74 -13.18
CA ARG A 171 -13.14 -2.50 -12.25
C ARG A 171 -11.65 -2.39 -12.59
N THR A 172 -11.31 -2.41 -13.88
CA THR A 172 -9.92 -2.36 -14.37
C THR A 172 -9.11 -1.19 -13.80
N PRO A 173 -9.55 0.08 -13.89
CA PRO A 173 -8.77 1.20 -13.34
C PRO A 173 -8.62 1.15 -11.82
N VAL A 174 -9.64 0.68 -11.09
CA VAL A 174 -9.59 0.52 -9.62
C VAL A 174 -8.58 -0.57 -9.24
N GLN A 175 -8.61 -1.72 -9.88
CA GLN A 175 -7.64 -2.81 -9.67
C GLN A 175 -6.21 -2.38 -10.04
N ALA A 176 -6.06 -1.61 -11.12
CA ALA A 176 -4.78 -1.04 -11.51
C ALA A 176 -4.22 -0.11 -10.42
N ALA A 177 -5.05 0.80 -9.88
CA ALA A 177 -4.65 1.67 -8.79
C ALA A 177 -4.30 0.89 -7.50
N GLU A 178 -5.07 -0.16 -7.17
CA GLU A 178 -4.79 -1.05 -6.04
C GLU A 178 -3.44 -1.77 -6.21
N SER A 179 -3.16 -2.29 -7.42
CA SER A 179 -1.89 -2.96 -7.72
C SER A 179 -0.68 -2.02 -7.59
N GLN A 180 -0.85 -0.75 -7.97
CA GLN A 180 0.18 0.29 -7.82
C GLN A 180 0.40 0.64 -6.35
N PHE A 181 -0.67 0.71 -5.55
CA PHE A 181 -0.58 0.90 -4.11
C PHE A 181 0.17 -0.26 -3.43
N ARG A 182 -0.16 -1.51 -3.74
CA ARG A 182 0.56 -2.70 -3.23
C ARG A 182 2.03 -2.73 -3.66
N SER A 183 2.33 -2.24 -4.86
CA SER A 183 3.71 -2.11 -5.33
C SER A 183 4.48 -1.03 -4.55
N ALA A 184 3.82 0.08 -4.19
CA ALA A 184 4.40 1.13 -3.39
C ALA A 184 4.67 0.70 -1.93
N THR A 185 3.76 -0.07 -1.31
CA THR A 185 3.98 -0.62 0.04
C THR A 185 5.13 -1.62 0.05
N ARG A 186 5.25 -2.47 -0.99
CA ARG A 186 6.41 -3.38 -1.16
C ARG A 186 7.72 -2.61 -1.30
N LEU A 187 7.73 -1.48 -2.01
CA LEU A 187 8.93 -0.64 -2.13
C LEU A 187 9.35 -0.08 -0.76
N VAL A 188 8.40 0.37 0.06
CA VAL A 188 8.70 0.76 1.44
C VAL A 188 9.26 -0.40 2.25
N GLY A 189 8.73 -1.61 2.07
CA GLY A 189 9.29 -2.84 2.64
C GLY A 189 10.78 -3.03 2.34
N TRP A 190 11.17 -2.92 1.06
CA TRP A 190 12.58 -2.94 0.67
C TRP A 190 13.40 -1.83 1.31
N GLY A 191 12.87 -0.61 1.32
CA GLY A 191 13.55 0.53 1.93
C GLY A 191 13.86 0.32 3.42
N VAL A 192 12.92 -0.27 4.18
CA VAL A 192 13.13 -0.62 5.60
C VAL A 192 14.20 -1.71 5.77
N LEU A 193 14.23 -2.72 4.90
CA LEU A 193 15.29 -3.72 4.94
C LEU A 193 16.67 -3.10 4.68
N TYR A 194 16.78 -2.21 3.69
CA TYR A 194 18.02 -1.46 3.41
C TYR A 194 18.43 -0.54 4.56
N LEU A 195 17.47 0.08 5.26
CA LEU A 195 17.74 0.86 6.48
C LEU A 195 18.33 -0.01 7.59
N GLY A 196 17.81 -1.22 7.79
CA GLY A 196 18.37 -2.18 8.75
C GLY A 196 19.81 -2.55 8.42
N LEU A 197 20.11 -2.71 7.13
CA LEU A 197 21.48 -2.95 6.66
C LEU A 197 22.38 -1.71 6.83
N GLY A 198 21.78 -0.53 6.70
CA GLY A 198 22.41 0.78 6.92
C GLY A 198 23.09 0.94 8.28
N ILE A 199 22.67 0.17 9.29
CA ILE A 199 23.30 0.13 10.62
C ILE A 199 24.76 -0.32 10.55
N TYR A 200 25.10 -1.17 9.58
CA TYR A 200 26.45 -1.72 9.38
C TYR A 200 27.18 -1.12 8.17
N TRP A 201 26.44 -0.61 7.17
CA TRP A 201 26.99 -0.04 5.94
C TRP A 201 26.16 1.15 5.47
N TYR A 202 26.61 2.37 5.79
CA TYR A 202 25.83 3.59 5.57
C TYR A 202 25.33 3.82 4.12
N PRO A 203 25.98 3.37 3.02
CA PRO A 203 25.41 3.53 1.67
C PRO A 203 24.05 2.83 1.53
N ALA A 204 23.85 1.68 2.20
CA ALA A 204 22.56 1.03 2.25
C ALA A 204 21.53 1.86 3.02
N ALA A 205 21.94 2.62 4.05
CA ALA A 205 21.05 3.55 4.73
C ALA A 205 20.52 4.63 3.76
N LEU A 206 21.42 5.24 2.97
CA LEU A 206 21.03 6.26 1.99
C LEU A 206 20.09 5.70 0.91
N ALA A 207 20.41 4.53 0.38
CA ALA A 207 19.53 3.83 -0.57
C ALA A 207 18.17 3.49 0.08
N GLY A 208 18.17 3.06 1.34
CA GLY A 208 16.97 2.78 2.12
C GLY A 208 16.09 4.00 2.34
N ILE A 209 16.66 5.14 2.76
CA ILE A 209 15.95 6.41 2.92
C ILE A 209 15.27 6.83 1.61
N GLY A 210 16.03 6.83 0.49
CA GLY A 210 15.49 7.17 -0.82
C GLY A 210 14.35 6.25 -1.25
N THR A 211 14.52 4.94 -1.04
CA THR A 211 13.51 3.93 -1.38
C THR A 211 12.24 4.09 -0.54
N VAL A 212 12.35 4.34 0.77
CA VAL A 212 11.19 4.62 1.64
C VAL A 212 10.50 5.92 1.23
N ALA A 213 11.25 6.99 0.94
CA ALA A 213 10.68 8.28 0.54
C ALA A 213 9.89 8.17 -0.78
N VAL A 214 10.45 7.48 -1.78
CA VAL A 214 9.77 7.22 -3.06
C VAL A 214 8.55 6.34 -2.86
N GLY A 215 8.67 5.25 -2.11
CA GLY A 215 7.55 4.35 -1.80
C GLY A 215 6.41 5.06 -1.07
N TRP A 216 6.74 5.91 -0.10
CA TRP A 216 5.77 6.70 0.64
C TRP A 216 5.08 7.75 -0.23
N SER A 217 5.83 8.48 -1.07
CA SER A 217 5.26 9.43 -2.03
C SER A 217 4.31 8.73 -3.01
N ARG A 218 4.73 7.60 -3.58
CA ARG A 218 3.91 6.79 -4.48
C ARG A 218 2.65 6.27 -3.79
N ALA A 219 2.77 5.76 -2.56
CA ALA A 219 1.61 5.29 -1.78
C ALA A 219 0.59 6.41 -1.53
N ARG A 220 1.05 7.63 -1.28
CA ARG A 220 0.15 8.78 -1.12
C ARG A 220 -0.58 9.12 -2.42
N SER A 221 0.14 9.19 -3.54
CA SER A 221 -0.44 9.50 -4.85
C SER A 221 -1.44 8.43 -5.29
N THR A 222 -1.11 7.15 -5.16
CA THR A 222 -2.01 6.04 -5.52
C THR A 222 -3.23 5.98 -4.61
N THR A 223 -3.08 6.27 -3.32
CA THR A 223 -4.24 6.40 -2.41
C THR A 223 -5.18 7.51 -2.88
N ALA A 224 -4.66 8.66 -3.29
CA ALA A 224 -5.49 9.76 -3.80
C ALA A 224 -6.30 9.30 -5.02
N THR A 225 -5.63 8.71 -6.02
CA THR A 225 -6.28 8.14 -7.22
C THR A 225 -7.32 7.09 -6.87
N LEU A 226 -6.98 6.13 -6.00
CA LEU A 226 -7.89 5.06 -5.59
C LEU A 226 -9.14 5.63 -4.91
N THR A 227 -8.98 6.59 -4.00
CA THR A 227 -10.14 7.22 -3.35
C THR A 227 -11.06 7.92 -4.34
N THR A 228 -10.50 8.63 -5.33
CA THR A 228 -11.29 9.31 -6.37
C THR A 228 -11.99 8.32 -7.30
N LEU A 229 -11.34 7.21 -7.66
CA LEU A 229 -11.97 6.18 -8.49
C LEU A 229 -13.10 5.46 -7.75
N ILE A 230 -12.92 5.16 -6.46
CA ILE A 230 -13.98 4.56 -5.63
C ILE A 230 -15.16 5.53 -5.50
N GLU A 231 -14.89 6.81 -5.21
CA GLU A 231 -15.91 7.88 -5.15
C GLU A 231 -16.68 7.94 -6.48
N GLY A 232 -15.99 8.09 -7.62
CA GLY A 232 -16.63 8.14 -8.93
C GLY A 232 -17.36 6.86 -9.32
N THR A 233 -16.91 5.68 -8.86
CA THR A 233 -17.62 4.41 -9.09
C THR A 233 -18.94 4.39 -8.34
N VAL A 234 -18.95 4.84 -7.08
CA VAL A 234 -20.18 4.96 -6.29
C VAL A 234 -21.11 5.98 -6.92
N ASP A 235 -20.60 7.17 -7.28
CA ASP A 235 -21.41 8.25 -7.83
C ASP A 235 -22.12 7.85 -9.13
N THR A 236 -21.47 7.03 -9.96
CA THR A 236 -21.99 6.61 -11.27
C THR A 236 -22.86 5.36 -11.22
N HIS A 237 -22.63 4.43 -10.28
CA HIS A 237 -23.27 3.11 -10.25
C HIS A 237 -24.14 2.86 -9.01
N LEU A 238 -24.39 3.90 -8.20
CA LEU A 238 -25.26 3.76 -7.02
C LEU A 238 -26.68 3.29 -7.41
N ASP A 239 -27.21 3.77 -8.52
CA ASP A 239 -28.53 3.35 -9.00
C ASP A 239 -28.59 1.85 -9.34
N THR A 240 -27.49 1.27 -9.82
CA THR A 240 -27.41 -0.15 -10.14
C THR A 240 -27.61 -1.03 -8.89
N ILE A 241 -27.01 -0.65 -7.76
CA ILE A 241 -27.20 -1.40 -6.51
C ILE A 241 -28.58 -1.15 -5.89
N VAL A 242 -29.11 0.07 -5.99
CA VAL A 242 -30.46 0.40 -5.51
C VAL A 242 -31.50 -0.43 -6.26
N THR A 243 -31.39 -0.49 -7.59
CA THR A 243 -32.26 -1.29 -8.47
C THR A 243 -32.10 -2.78 -8.22
N ALA A 244 -30.87 -3.28 -8.06
CA ALA A 244 -30.63 -4.69 -7.74
C ALA A 244 -31.22 -5.11 -6.37
N LEU A 245 -31.34 -4.18 -5.43
CA LEU A 245 -32.03 -4.40 -4.15
C LEU A 245 -33.56 -4.26 -4.26
N GLY A 246 -34.10 -3.96 -5.44
CA GLY A 246 -35.54 -3.79 -5.66
C GLY A 246 -36.10 -2.45 -5.17
N HIS A 247 -35.24 -1.44 -5.02
CA HIS A 247 -35.64 -0.07 -4.76
C HIS A 247 -35.42 0.78 -6.00
N THR A 248 -36.11 1.92 -6.09
CA THR A 248 -35.86 2.94 -7.11
C THR A 248 -35.41 4.22 -6.43
N VAL A 249 -34.49 4.95 -7.07
CA VAL A 249 -34.11 6.27 -6.59
C VAL A 249 -35.28 7.24 -6.84
N PRO A 250 -35.84 7.89 -5.81
CA PRO A 250 -36.93 8.85 -6.00
C PRO A 250 -36.52 10.01 -6.93
N ALA A 251 -37.48 10.60 -7.65
CA ALA A 251 -37.22 11.77 -8.49
C ALA A 251 -36.69 12.99 -7.70
N ALA A 252 -36.96 13.04 -6.39
CA ALA A 252 -36.43 14.04 -5.46
C ALA A 252 -34.95 13.82 -5.07
N GLY A 253 -34.32 12.76 -5.57
CA GLY A 253 -32.94 12.38 -5.26
C GLY A 253 -32.84 11.28 -4.20
N PHE A 254 -31.61 10.94 -3.84
CA PHE A 254 -31.32 9.94 -2.82
C PHE A 254 -31.76 10.46 -1.45
N THR A 255 -32.52 9.68 -0.69
CA THR A 255 -33.07 10.11 0.62
C THR A 255 -32.42 9.36 1.78
N GLY A 256 -32.40 9.98 2.97
CA GLY A 256 -31.89 9.32 4.18
C GLY A 256 -32.69 8.09 4.63
N GLU A 257 -33.98 8.05 4.31
CA GLU A 257 -34.82 6.86 4.53
C GLU A 257 -34.35 5.69 3.66
N LEU A 258 -34.08 5.94 2.39
CA LEU A 258 -33.56 4.94 1.47
C LEU A 258 -32.17 4.46 1.90
N ALA A 259 -31.29 5.40 2.29
CA ALA A 259 -29.96 5.08 2.81
C ALA A 259 -30.02 4.11 4.01
N ARG A 260 -30.91 4.40 4.97
CA ARG A 260 -31.09 3.57 6.17
C ARG A 260 -31.60 2.18 5.82
N ARG A 261 -32.62 2.07 4.96
CA ARG A 261 -33.14 0.76 4.52
C ARG A 261 -32.10 -0.09 3.81
N ILE A 262 -31.28 0.53 2.96
CA ILE A 262 -30.17 -0.15 2.29
C ILE A 262 -29.18 -0.64 3.35
N ASN A 263 -28.73 0.24 4.25
CA ASN A 263 -27.81 -0.12 5.32
C ASN A 263 -28.37 -1.28 6.17
N ASP A 264 -29.62 -1.21 6.64
CA ASP A 264 -30.25 -2.24 7.48
C ASP A 264 -30.29 -3.59 6.75
N ARG A 265 -30.67 -3.58 5.46
CA ARG A 265 -30.70 -4.80 4.63
C ARG A 265 -29.31 -5.39 4.40
N LEU A 266 -28.30 -4.54 4.24
CA LEU A 266 -26.92 -4.98 3.98
C LEU A 266 -26.17 -5.37 5.26
N ALA A 267 -26.51 -4.76 6.40
CA ALA A 267 -25.99 -5.08 7.72
C ALA A 267 -26.50 -6.43 8.24
N LYS A 268 -27.58 -6.97 7.65
CA LYS A 268 -28.21 -8.24 8.06
C LYS A 268 -28.61 -8.28 9.54
N GLY A 269 -28.89 -7.13 10.14
CA GLY A 269 -29.43 -7.03 11.50
C GLY A 269 -28.43 -7.29 12.64
N ASP A 270 -27.19 -6.84 12.51
CA ASP A 270 -26.30 -6.66 13.68
C ASP A 270 -26.79 -5.55 14.62
#